data_AF-A0A3N0VZX3-F1
#
_entry.id   AF-A0A3N0VZX3-F1
#
_cell.length_a   1.000
_cell.length_b   1.000
_cell.length_c   1.000
_cell.angle_alpha   90.00
_cell.angle_beta   90.00
_cell.angle_gamma   90.00
#
_symmetry.space_group_name_H-M   'P 1'
#
loop_
_entity.id
_entity.type
_entity.pdbx_description
1 polymer ?
#
loop_
_entity_poly.entity_id
_entity_poly.type
_entity_poly.pdbx_seq_one_letter_code
_entity_poly.pdbx_strand_id
1 'polypeptide(L)'
;MIMTGIGVSLFKRILTFIFVFCWLISFAQINPARSKGEVFKHRPEKPTENINYSGLIIVKKTMYGLIFEDKQLSSEVKNRVERFFKRRLNGYTDLKTYQLKVYRKHGKWYVDNTEI
;
A
#
# COMPACT_ATOMS: atom_id res chain seq x y z
N MET A 1 8.70 -17.72 62.26
CA MET A 1 7.59 -17.63 61.28
C MET A 1 7.68 -16.32 60.49
N ILE A 2 8.69 -16.13 59.62
CA ILE A 2 8.73 -14.99 58.66
C ILE A 2 9.60 -15.40 57.46
N MET A 3 9.09 -16.20 56.52
CA MET A 3 9.78 -16.48 55.24
C MET A 3 8.82 -16.61 54.03
N THR A 4 7.65 -15.96 54.08
CA THR A 4 6.67 -16.03 52.97
C THR A 4 6.54 -14.70 52.19
N GLY A 5 7.03 -13.58 52.72
CA GLY A 5 6.84 -12.25 52.09
C GLY A 5 7.80 -11.91 50.94
N ILE A 6 9.05 -12.37 51.02
CA ILE A 6 10.10 -11.96 50.06
C ILE A 6 9.88 -12.62 48.69
N GLY A 7 9.55 -13.91 48.67
CA GLY A 7 9.29 -14.66 47.43
C GLY A 7 8.08 -14.14 46.63
N VAL A 8 7.00 -13.74 47.32
CA VAL A 8 5.79 -13.21 46.66
C VAL A 8 6.04 -11.83 46.04
N SER A 9 6.85 -10.99 46.70
CA SER A 9 7.20 -9.67 46.15
C SER A 9 8.15 -9.75 44.95
N LEU A 10 9.09 -10.72 44.97
CA LEU A 10 9.99 -10.98 43.84
C LEU A 10 9.22 -11.53 42.63
N PHE A 11 8.29 -12.46 42.88
CA PHE A 11 7.43 -13.05 41.84
C PHE A 11 6.51 -12.01 41.20
N LYS A 12 5.91 -11.11 42.01
CA LYS A 12 5.13 -9.98 41.48
C LYS A 12 5.98 -9.05 40.60
N ARG A 13 7.20 -8.71 41.00
CA ARG A 13 8.10 -7.86 40.19
C ARG A 13 8.46 -8.50 38.85
N ILE A 14 8.75 -9.80 38.84
CA ILE A 14 9.04 -10.56 37.61
C ILE A 14 7.81 -10.60 36.69
N LEU A 15 6.62 -10.82 37.26
CA LEU A 15 5.36 -10.84 36.50
C LEU A 15 5.08 -9.47 35.84
N THR A 16 5.33 -8.37 36.57
CA THR A 16 5.19 -7.01 36.02
C THR A 16 6.19 -6.75 34.88
N PHE A 17 7.43 -7.23 35.01
CA PHE A 17 8.44 -7.11 33.95
C PHE A 17 8.04 -7.87 32.69
N ILE A 18 7.50 -9.08 32.82
CA ILE A 18 7.01 -9.88 31.68
C ILE A 18 5.83 -9.17 30.99
N PHE A 19 4.90 -8.60 31.75
CA PHE A 19 3.77 -7.87 31.19
C PHE A 19 4.20 -6.63 30.40
N VAL A 20 5.17 -5.86 30.92
CA VAL A 20 5.73 -4.68 30.23
C VAL A 20 6.52 -5.09 28.98
N PHE A 21 7.28 -6.19 29.05
CA PHE A 21 8.07 -6.65 27.90
C PHE A 21 7.19 -7.18 26.76
N CYS A 22 6.05 -7.80 27.07
CA CYS A 22 5.12 -8.33 26.07
C CYS A 22 4.46 -7.23 25.22
N TRP A 23 4.25 -6.03 25.77
CA TRP A 23 3.71 -4.88 25.02
C TRP A 23 4.69 -4.31 23.99
N LEU A 24 5.99 -4.49 24.18
CA LEU A 24 7.02 -3.94 23.29
C LEU A 24 7.20 -4.76 22.00
N ILE A 25 6.78 -6.03 21.96
CA ILE A 25 6.99 -6.93 20.81
C ILE A 25 5.90 -6.73 19.73
N SER A 26 4.74 -6.18 20.09
CA SER A 26 3.60 -6.01 19.18
C SER A 26 3.77 -4.95 18.09
N PHE A 27 4.82 -4.13 18.13
CA PHE A 27 5.03 -3.02 17.18
C PHE A 27 6.08 -3.29 16.09
N ALA A 28 6.73 -4.47 16.06
CA ALA A 28 7.92 -4.68 15.25
C ALA A 28 7.70 -5.06 13.77
N GLN A 29 6.46 -5.24 13.30
CA GLN A 29 6.21 -5.81 11.95
C GLN A 29 5.26 -5.00 11.05
N ILE A 30 5.26 -3.67 11.13
CA ILE A 30 4.58 -2.86 10.11
C ILE A 30 5.64 -2.43 9.09
N ASN A 31 5.95 -3.33 8.16
CA ASN A 31 6.71 -2.98 6.97
C ASN A 31 5.77 -2.90 5.78
N PRO A 32 5.05 -1.78 5.59
CA PRO A 32 4.21 -1.64 4.42
C PRO A 32 5.18 -1.55 3.24
N ALA A 33 5.19 -2.57 2.38
CA ALA A 33 6.01 -2.58 1.16
C ALA A 33 5.66 -1.42 0.21
N ARG A 34 4.65 -0.62 0.55
CA ARG A 34 4.11 0.50 -0.20
C ARG A 34 3.61 1.56 0.78
N SER A 35 4.14 2.78 0.70
CA SER A 35 3.54 3.90 1.42
C SER A 35 2.24 4.34 0.71
N LYS A 36 1.30 4.96 1.43
CA LYS A 36 0.05 5.46 0.83
C LYS A 36 0.39 6.44 -0.31
N GLY A 37 -0.27 6.31 -1.46
CA GLY A 37 0.01 7.16 -2.65
C GLY A 37 1.15 6.68 -3.55
N GLU A 38 2.03 5.80 -3.08
CA GLU A 38 2.97 5.13 -3.97
C GLU A 38 2.22 4.19 -4.89
N VAL A 39 2.71 4.07 -6.12
CA VAL A 39 2.10 3.21 -7.13
C VAL A 39 3.05 2.05 -7.43
N PHE A 40 4.34 2.34 -7.55
CA PHE A 40 5.39 1.34 -7.69
C PHE A 40 5.92 0.92 -6.33
N LYS A 41 6.28 -0.37 -6.21
CA LYS A 41 7.05 -0.84 -5.07
C LYS A 41 8.50 -0.42 -5.24
N HIS A 42 9.12 0.13 -4.20
CA HIS A 42 10.55 0.46 -4.21
C HIS A 42 11.45 -0.79 -4.16
N ARG A 43 10.92 -1.89 -3.60
CA ARG A 43 11.64 -3.15 -3.45
C ARG A 43 10.70 -4.34 -3.68
N PRO A 44 11.20 -5.44 -4.26
CA PRO A 44 10.41 -6.65 -4.39
C PRO A 44 10.25 -7.33 -3.03
N GLU A 45 9.07 -7.85 -2.73
CA GLU A 45 8.85 -8.73 -1.57
C GLU A 45 9.30 -10.17 -1.88
N LYS A 46 9.27 -10.55 -3.16
CA LYS A 46 9.66 -11.88 -3.64
C LYS A 46 10.67 -11.74 -4.79
N PRO A 47 11.65 -12.64 -4.91
CA PRO A 47 12.67 -12.56 -5.97
C PRO A 47 12.11 -12.60 -7.39
N THR A 48 10.90 -13.14 -7.57
CA THR A 48 10.19 -13.21 -8.85
C THR A 48 9.24 -12.03 -9.10
N GLU A 49 9.16 -11.06 -8.18
CA GLU A 49 8.23 -9.94 -8.28
C GLU A 49 8.80 -8.84 -9.19
N ASN A 50 8.00 -8.38 -10.14
CA ASN A 50 8.38 -7.28 -11.02
C ASN A 50 8.18 -5.93 -10.31
N ILE A 51 9.26 -5.31 -9.85
CA ILE A 51 9.25 -3.97 -9.24
C ILE A 51 8.78 -2.85 -10.18
N ASN A 52 8.81 -3.07 -11.50
CA ASN A 52 8.31 -2.10 -12.47
C ASN A 52 6.79 -2.18 -12.64
N TYR A 53 6.14 -3.18 -12.02
CA TYR A 53 4.68 -3.29 -11.97
C TYR A 53 4.14 -2.45 -10.82
N SER A 54 3.20 -1.57 -11.13
CA SER A 54 2.79 -0.47 -10.26
C SER A 54 1.45 -0.71 -9.57
N GLY A 55 1.07 -1.98 -9.41
CA GLY A 55 -0.17 -2.32 -8.74
C GLY A 55 -1.42 -1.81 -9.48
N LEU A 56 -2.52 -1.81 -8.73
CA LEU A 56 -3.87 -1.56 -9.21
C LEU A 56 -4.33 -0.18 -8.73
N ILE A 57 -4.79 0.65 -9.65
CA ILE A 57 -5.35 1.98 -9.37
C ILE A 57 -6.86 1.90 -9.55
N ILE A 58 -7.61 2.30 -8.52
CA ILE A 58 -9.05 2.40 -8.60
C ILE A 58 -9.44 3.83 -8.95
N VAL A 59 -10.16 3.98 -10.06
CA VAL A 59 -10.59 5.28 -10.57
C VAL A 59 -12.07 5.23 -10.95
N LYS A 60 -12.84 6.17 -10.44
CA LYS A 60 -14.25 6.34 -10.79
C LYS A 60 -14.39 7.39 -11.88
N LYS A 61 -14.94 7.00 -13.01
CA LYS A 61 -15.32 7.93 -14.07
C LYS A 61 -16.69 8.53 -13.77
N THR A 62 -16.76 9.85 -13.76
CA THR A 62 -17.98 10.63 -13.53
C THR A 62 -18.21 11.56 -14.71
N MET A 63 -19.40 12.17 -14.76
CA MET A 63 -19.72 13.19 -15.77
C MET A 63 -18.73 14.37 -15.75
N TYR A 64 -18.18 14.68 -14.58
CA TYR A 64 -17.30 15.83 -14.37
C TYR A 64 -15.80 15.49 -14.49
N GLY A 65 -15.45 14.21 -14.66
CA GLY A 65 -14.05 13.78 -14.75
C GLY A 65 -13.75 12.50 -13.99
N LEU A 66 -12.48 12.32 -13.64
CA LEU A 66 -11.97 11.13 -12.95
C LEU A 66 -11.79 11.43 -11.46
N ILE A 67 -12.28 10.51 -10.62
CA ILE A 67 -12.07 10.54 -9.17
C ILE A 67 -11.20 9.34 -8.80
N PHE A 68 -10.00 9.60 -8.27
CA PHE A 68 -9.10 8.56 -7.80
C PHE A 68 -9.45 8.18 -6.36
N GLU A 69 -9.53 6.88 -6.07
CA GLU A 69 -9.79 6.40 -4.71
C GLU A 69 -8.61 6.73 -3.78
N ASP A 70 -7.38 6.53 -4.27
CA ASP A 70 -6.18 6.97 -3.58
C ASP A 70 -5.94 8.48 -3.79
N LYS A 71 -6.19 9.26 -2.74
CA LYS A 71 -5.97 10.72 -2.77
C LYS A 71 -4.49 11.10 -2.84
N GLN A 72 -3.61 10.27 -2.29
CA GLN A 72 -2.17 10.53 -2.18
C GLN A 72 -1.40 10.11 -3.45
N LEU A 73 -2.09 9.56 -4.45
CA LEU A 73 -1.50 9.21 -5.74
C LEU A 73 -0.76 10.41 -6.35
N SER A 74 0.45 10.16 -6.85
CA SER A 74 1.27 11.23 -7.44
C SER A 74 0.61 11.87 -8.66
N SER A 75 0.88 13.16 -8.87
CA SER A 75 0.35 13.91 -10.01
C SER A 75 0.78 13.32 -11.35
N GLU A 76 1.99 12.76 -11.44
CA GLU A 76 2.48 12.08 -12.65
C GLU A 76 1.56 10.93 -13.04
N VAL A 77 1.18 10.08 -12.08
CA VAL A 77 0.32 8.93 -12.34
C VAL A 77 -1.09 9.39 -12.74
N LYS A 78 -1.66 10.36 -12.01
CA LYS A 78 -2.99 10.92 -12.33
C LYS A 78 -3.02 11.44 -13.77
N ASN A 79 -2.01 12.21 -14.18
CA ASN A 79 -1.91 12.76 -15.53
C ASN A 79 -1.79 11.68 -16.62
N ARG A 80 -1.13 10.55 -16.34
CA ARG A 80 -1.02 9.41 -17.28
C ARG A 80 -2.36 8.70 -17.43
N VAL A 81 -3.05 8.43 -16.32
CA VAL A 81 -4.39 7.82 -16.32
C VAL A 81 -5.40 8.74 -17.02
N GLU A 82 -5.37 10.04 -16.74
CA GLU A 82 -6.21 11.01 -17.44
C GLU A 82 -5.97 11.00 -18.95
N ARG A 83 -4.71 10.95 -19.39
CA ARG A 83 -4.37 10.82 -20.82
C ARG A 83 -4.91 9.53 -21.42
N PHE A 84 -4.84 8.41 -20.69
CA PHE A 84 -5.43 7.14 -21.12
C PHE A 84 -6.94 7.27 -21.37
N PHE A 85 -7.71 7.84 -20.43
CA PHE A 85 -9.14 8.06 -20.62
C PHE A 85 -9.46 9.08 -21.73
N LYS A 86 -8.64 10.14 -21.89
CA LYS A 86 -8.81 11.13 -22.97
C LYS A 86 -8.62 10.52 -24.34
N ARG A 87 -7.68 9.59 -24.51
CA ARG A 87 -7.48 8.87 -25.77
C ARG A 87 -8.61 7.89 -26.09
N ARG A 88 -9.55 7.64 -25.15
CA ARG A 88 -10.70 6.71 -25.29
C ARG A 88 -10.30 5.33 -25.79
N LEU A 89 -9.08 4.89 -25.48
CA LEU A 89 -8.58 3.59 -25.89
C LEU A 89 -9.38 2.49 -25.19
N ASN A 90 -9.67 1.40 -25.89
CA ASN A 90 -10.26 0.17 -25.34
C ASN A 90 -11.64 0.29 -24.67
N GLY A 91 -12.47 1.29 -25.03
CA GLY A 91 -13.88 1.33 -24.60
C GLY A 91 -14.11 1.82 -23.17
N TYR A 92 -13.18 2.59 -22.59
CA TYR A 92 -13.31 3.20 -21.25
C TYR A 92 -14.23 4.43 -21.26
N THR A 93 -15.41 4.30 -21.88
CA THR A 93 -16.40 5.37 -22.06
C THR A 93 -17.39 5.45 -20.92
N ASP A 94 -17.74 4.32 -20.30
CA ASP A 94 -18.83 4.24 -19.34
C ASP A 94 -18.51 4.94 -18.02
N LEU A 95 -19.55 5.50 -17.40
CA LEU A 95 -19.49 6.12 -16.09
C LEU A 95 -19.53 5.06 -14.99
N LYS A 96 -18.37 4.47 -14.70
CA LYS A 96 -18.23 3.44 -13.67
C LYS A 96 -16.86 3.51 -12.99
N THR A 97 -16.68 2.68 -12.00
CA THR A 97 -15.39 2.46 -11.35
C THR A 97 -14.57 1.46 -12.18
N TYR A 98 -13.33 1.83 -12.49
CA TYR A 98 -12.35 1.02 -13.21
C TYR A 98 -11.20 0.66 -12.28
N GLN A 99 -10.67 -0.53 -12.47
CA GLN A 99 -9.47 -1.01 -11.83
C GLN A 99 -8.38 -1.09 -12.90
N LEU A 100 -7.48 -0.11 -12.91
CA LEU A 100 -6.44 0.00 -13.93
C LEU A 100 -5.15 -0.58 -13.41
N LYS A 101 -4.52 -1.44 -14.22
CA LYS A 101 -3.15 -1.88 -14.00
C LYS A 101 -2.23 -0.85 -14.61
N VAL A 102 -1.31 -0.33 -13.80
CA VAL A 102 -0.28 0.57 -14.30
C VAL A 102 1.07 -0.12 -14.14
N TYR A 103 1.96 0.06 -15.11
CA TYR A 103 3.31 -0.47 -15.04
C TYR A 103 4.26 0.29 -15.96
N ARG A 104 5.55 0.19 -15.68
CA ARG A 104 6.62 0.68 -16.55
C ARG A 104 7.32 -0.50 -17.21
N LYS A 105 7.61 -0.39 -18.50
CA LYS A 105 8.39 -1.40 -19.23
C LYS A 105 9.29 -0.68 -20.23
N HIS A 106 10.59 -0.94 -20.19
CA HIS A 106 11.60 -0.28 -21.05
C HIS A 106 11.50 1.27 -21.04
N GLY A 107 11.30 1.87 -19.86
CA GLY A 107 11.17 3.32 -19.71
C GLY A 107 9.82 3.91 -20.18
N LYS A 108 8.94 3.11 -20.75
CA LYS A 108 7.61 3.51 -21.21
C LYS A 108 6.54 3.18 -20.17
N TRP A 109 5.51 4.02 -20.13
CA TRP A 109 4.36 3.84 -19.25
C TRP A 109 3.25 3.08 -19.95
N TYR A 110 2.65 2.15 -19.24
CA TYR A 110 1.51 1.38 -19.70
C TYR A 110 0.37 1.47 -18.69
N VAL A 111 -0.84 1.64 -19.21
CA VAL A 111 -2.10 1.57 -18.47
C VAL A 111 -2.94 0.50 -19.16
N ASP A 112 -3.29 -0.58 -18.45
CA ASP A 112 -4.00 -1.75 -19.00
C ASP A 112 -3.46 -2.19 -20.37
N ASN A 113 -2.15 -2.46 -20.42
CA ASN A 113 -1.40 -2.88 -21.60
C ASN A 113 -1.31 -1.87 -22.75
N THR A 114 -1.78 -0.65 -22.53
CA THR A 114 -1.77 0.41 -23.54
C THR A 114 -0.68 1.44 -23.22
N GLU A 115 0.20 1.71 -24.18
CA GLU A 115 1.27 2.70 -24.02
C GLU A 115 0.72 4.13 -23.97
N ILE A 116 1.19 4.93 -23.00
CA ILE A 116 0.74 6.32 -22.77
C ILE A 116 1.80 7.37 -23.04
#